data_AF-A0A2H5WPH5-F1
#
_entry.id   AF-A0A2H5WPH5-F1
#
_cell.length_a   1.000
_cell.length_b   1.000
_cell.length_c   1.000
_cell.angle_alpha   90.00
_cell.angle_beta   90.00
_cell.angle_gamma   90.00
#
_symmetry.space_group_name_H-M   'P 1'
#
loop_
_entity.id
_entity.type
_entity.pdbx_description
1 polymer ?
#
loop_
_entity_poly.entity_id
_entity_poly.type
_entity_poly.pdbx_seq_one_letter_code
_entity_poly.pdbx_strand_id
1 'polypeptide(L)'
;MLARLQKIKEWLTALPCKATLDREQKVLVVSLHEAILMIEARQYADEWLYLFTAPVSFYTRLTPELMRLLLSNSQHLHIGTPRVEEEGLYLRHTLFEDELNPQTLLKVVGNLAIASQNLTAHIISAFGGISPIEYFSRQR
;
A
#
# COMPACT_ATOMS: atom_id res chain seq x y z
N MET A 1 17.59 2.50 8.22
CA MET A 1 16.57 2.03 7.24
C MET A 1 16.34 0.52 7.30
N LEU A 2 17.23 -0.34 6.76
CA LEU A 2 16.97 -1.79 6.68
C LEU A 2 16.71 -2.48 8.03
N ALA A 3 17.43 -2.11 9.09
CA ALA A 3 17.18 -2.64 10.44
C ALA A 3 15.77 -2.31 10.97
N ARG A 4 15.19 -1.17 10.57
CA ARG A 4 13.81 -0.78 10.94
C ARG A 4 12.78 -1.61 10.18
N LEU A 5 12.99 -1.81 8.88
CA LEU A 5 12.13 -2.67 8.08
C LEU A 5 12.19 -4.14 8.53
N GLN A 6 13.36 -4.60 8.98
CA GLN A 6 13.51 -5.91 9.60
C GLN A 6 12.69 -6.04 10.90
N LYS A 7 12.71 -5.03 11.77
CA LYS A 7 11.86 -4.95 12.97
C LYS A 7 10.36 -4.98 12.63
N ILE A 8 9.94 -4.23 11.62
CA ILE A 8 8.55 -4.26 11.13
C ILE A 8 8.17 -5.65 10.63
N LYS A 9 9.05 -6.30 9.85
CA LYS A 9 8.84 -7.65 9.36
C LYS A 9 8.60 -8.65 10.50
N GLU A 10 9.34 -8.52 11.61
CA GLU A 10 9.14 -9.35 12.81
C GLU A 10 7.77 -9.14 13.45
N TRP A 11 7.30 -7.89 13.52
CA TRP A 11 5.95 -7.58 14.02
C TRP A 11 4.82 -8.12 13.14
N LEU A 12 5.03 -8.23 11.82
CA LEU A 12 4.04 -8.77 10.88
C LEU A 12 3.81 -10.28 10.99
N THR A 13 4.64 -11.00 11.75
CA THR A 13 4.46 -12.45 11.99
C THR A 13 3.12 -12.78 12.68
N ALA A 14 2.48 -11.80 13.30
CA ALA A 14 1.14 -11.92 13.88
C ALA A 14 0.00 -11.94 12.84
N LEU A 15 0.27 -11.63 11.56
CA LEU A 15 -0.69 -11.72 10.47
C LEU A 15 -0.40 -12.93 9.57
N PRO A 16 -1.42 -13.55 8.97
CA PRO A 16 -1.24 -14.59 7.95
C PRO A 16 -0.80 -13.98 6.61
N CYS A 17 0.34 -13.30 6.60
CA CYS A 17 0.92 -12.60 5.45
C CYS A 17 2.29 -13.16 5.08
N LYS A 18 2.72 -12.89 3.85
CA LYS A 18 4.10 -13.12 3.39
C LYS A 18 4.81 -11.77 3.34
N ALA A 19 5.84 -11.58 4.15
CA ALA A 19 6.63 -10.36 4.19
C ALA A 19 8.07 -10.60 3.74
N THR A 20 8.50 -9.94 2.66
CA THR A 20 9.82 -10.08 2.04
C THR A 20 10.51 -8.73 2.01
N LEU A 21 11.73 -8.67 2.55
CA LEU A 21 12.56 -7.47 2.51
C LEU A 21 13.32 -7.45 1.18
N ASP A 22 12.98 -6.50 0.31
CA ASP A 22 13.76 -6.19 -0.88
C ASP A 22 14.90 -5.25 -0.49
N ARG A 23 16.13 -5.75 -0.58
CA ARG A 23 17.32 -5.00 -0.18
C ARG A 23 17.78 -4.00 -1.23
N GLU A 24 17.47 -4.25 -2.50
CA GLU A 24 17.87 -3.39 -3.61
C GLU A 24 17.02 -2.13 -3.59
N GLN A 25 15.70 -2.31 -3.54
CA GLN A 25 14.73 -1.21 -3.46
C GLN A 25 14.60 -0.63 -2.05
N LYS A 26 15.16 -1.31 -1.03
CA LYS A 26 15.09 -0.95 0.39
C LYS A 26 13.64 -0.81 0.89
N VAL A 27 12.78 -1.71 0.44
CA VAL A 27 11.36 -1.76 0.79
C VAL A 27 11.00 -3.11 1.41
N LEU A 28 10.01 -3.13 2.29
CA LEU A 28 9.40 -4.36 2.78
C LEU A 28 8.11 -4.60 1.99
N VAL A 29 8.10 -5.66 1.20
CA VAL A 29 6.92 -6.10 0.44
C VAL A 29 6.11 -7.06 1.28
N VAL A 30 4.83 -6.76 1.48
CA VAL A 30 3.88 -7.56 2.25
C VAL A 30 2.76 -8.00 1.34
N SER A 31 2.58 -9.30 1.20
CA SER A 31 1.43 -9.91 0.56
C SER A 31 0.49 -10.43 1.64
N LEU A 32 -0.70 -9.84 1.72
CA LEU A 32 -1.73 -10.22 2.67
C LEU A 32 -3.03 -10.47 1.90
N HIS A 33 -3.48 -11.72 1.87
CA HIS A 33 -4.55 -12.17 0.97
C HIS A 33 -4.23 -11.80 -0.49
N GLU A 34 -5.15 -11.11 -1.16
CA GLU A 34 -5.01 -10.60 -2.54
C GLU A 34 -4.41 -9.19 -2.61
N ALA A 35 -3.96 -8.62 -1.49
CA ALA A 35 -3.35 -7.30 -1.45
C ALA A 35 -1.83 -7.40 -1.45
N ILE A 36 -1.21 -6.43 -2.10
CA ILE A 36 0.24 -6.19 -2.04
C ILE A 36 0.44 -4.82 -1.41
N LEU A 37 1.35 -4.74 -0.44
CA LEU A 37 1.73 -3.51 0.24
C LEU A 37 3.25 -3.39 0.22
N MET A 38 3.72 -2.17 0.09
CA MET A 38 5.13 -1.81 0.17
C MET A 38 5.31 -0.87 1.36
N ILE A 39 6.26 -1.17 2.22
CA ILE A 39 6.58 -0.36 3.39
C ILE A 39 8.01 0.16 3.24
N GLU A 40 8.15 1.48 3.27
CA GLU A 40 9.43 2.17 3.22
C GLU A 40 9.66 2.92 4.51
N ALA A 41 10.93 3.04 4.92
CA ALA A 41 11.33 3.90 6.03
C ALA A 41 12.19 5.04 5.48
N ARG A 42 11.73 6.28 5.66
CA ARG A 42 12.41 7.49 5.23
C ARG A 42 12.76 8.35 6.45
N GLN A 43 13.82 9.13 6.36
CA GLN A 43 14.18 10.11 7.37
C GLN A 43 13.77 11.49 6.87
N TYR A 44 13.03 12.25 7.68
CA TYR A 44 12.55 13.59 7.36
C TYR A 44 12.65 14.47 8.60
N ALA A 45 13.36 15.61 8.49
CA ALA A 45 13.53 16.58 9.58
C ALA A 45 13.91 15.92 10.94
N ASP A 46 14.94 15.06 10.92
CA ASP A 46 15.44 14.29 12.07
C ASP A 46 14.50 13.21 12.64
N GLU A 47 13.32 13.03 12.07
CA GLU A 47 12.36 12.00 12.44
C GLU A 47 12.28 10.88 11.39
N TRP A 48 11.88 9.69 11.84
CA TRP A 48 11.64 8.56 10.94
C TRP A 48 10.17 8.51 10.55
N LEU A 49 9.94 8.33 9.25
CA LEU A 49 8.64 8.29 8.62
C LEU A 49 8.48 6.95 7.90
N TYR A 50 7.36 6.28 8.14
CA TYR A 50 7.01 5.03 7.50
C TYR A 50 5.95 5.26 6.45
N LEU A 51 6.29 4.92 5.22
CA LEU A 51 5.41 5.06 4.07
C LEU A 51 4.83 3.70 3.72
N PHE A 52 3.51 3.57 3.82
CA PHE A 52 2.75 2.39 3.42
C PHE A 52 2.08 2.68 2.09
N THR A 53 2.42 1.91 1.06
CA THR A 53 1.88 2.06 -0.29
C THR A 53 1.23 0.75 -0.71
N ALA A 54 -0.05 0.79 -1.05
CA ALA A 54 -0.79 -0.36 -1.56
C ALA A 54 -1.27 -0.07 -2.99
N PRO A 55 -0.70 -0.70 -4.03
CA PRO A 55 -1.21 -0.60 -5.39
C PRO A 55 -2.66 -1.06 -5.45
N VAL A 56 -3.43 -0.36 -6.27
CA VAL A 56 -4.86 -0.60 -6.50
C VAL A 56 -5.07 -1.10 -7.91
N SER A 57 -4.49 -0.42 -8.90
CA SER A 57 -4.54 -0.87 -10.30
C SER A 57 -3.38 -0.29 -11.09
N PHE A 58 -2.99 -0.99 -12.14
CA PHE A 58 -1.97 -0.55 -13.10
C PHE A 58 -2.59 -0.33 -14.46
N TYR A 59 -2.06 0.64 -15.21
CA TYR A 59 -2.51 0.96 -16.57
C TYR A 59 -4.03 1.24 -16.69
N THR A 60 -4.68 1.65 -15.60
CA THR A 60 -6.07 2.14 -15.65
C THR A 60 -6.09 3.51 -16.31
N ARG A 61 -6.96 3.67 -17.31
CA ARG A 61 -7.12 4.96 -17.99
C ARG A 61 -7.68 6.00 -17.02
N LEU A 62 -6.98 7.11 -16.87
CA LEU A 62 -7.45 8.26 -16.09
C LEU A 62 -8.56 8.97 -16.85
N THR A 63 -9.79 8.86 -16.34
CA THR A 63 -10.95 9.60 -16.84
C THR A 63 -11.47 10.57 -15.78
N PRO A 64 -12.19 11.63 -16.15
CA PRO A 64 -12.82 12.53 -15.18
C PRO A 64 -13.71 11.80 -14.16
N GLU A 65 -14.41 10.76 -14.57
CA GLU A 65 -15.30 9.94 -13.72
C GLU A 65 -14.50 9.18 -12.67
N LEU A 66 -13.38 8.58 -13.07
CA LEU A 66 -12.45 7.93 -12.15
C LEU A 66 -11.86 8.94 -11.17
N MET A 67 -11.43 10.11 -11.65
CA MET A 67 -10.87 11.15 -10.77
C MET A 67 -11.90 11.64 -9.74
N ARG A 68 -13.16 11.83 -10.15
CA ARG A 68 -14.26 12.15 -9.22
C ARG A 68 -14.46 11.03 -8.20
N LEU A 69 -14.46 9.78 -8.65
CA LEU A 69 -14.59 8.63 -7.75
C LEU A 69 -13.47 8.58 -6.71
N LEU A 70 -12.22 8.79 -7.12
CA LEU A 70 -11.07 8.80 -6.21
C LEU A 70 -11.17 9.95 -5.20
N LEU A 71 -11.60 11.13 -5.64
CA LEU A 71 -11.83 12.28 -4.75
C LEU A 71 -12.95 12.01 -3.74
N SER A 72 -14.08 11.46 -4.18
CA SER A 72 -15.17 11.09 -3.27
C SER A 72 -14.73 10.02 -2.25
N ASN A 73 -13.96 9.02 -2.69
CA ASN A 73 -13.42 8.01 -1.79
C ASN A 73 -12.41 8.58 -0.81
N SER A 74 -11.61 9.58 -1.20
CA SER A 74 -10.64 10.23 -0.29
C SER A 74 -11.29 10.87 0.94
N GLN A 75 -12.58 11.26 0.84
CA GLN A 75 -13.33 11.82 1.96
C GLN A 75 -13.89 10.75 2.92
N HIS A 76 -13.99 9.50 2.46
CA HIS A 76 -14.59 8.38 3.22
C HIS A 76 -13.57 7.32 3.65
N LEU A 77 -12.37 7.32 3.05
CA LEU A 77 -11.30 6.42 3.44
C LEU A 77 -10.70 6.85 4.78
N HIS A 78 -10.98 6.06 5.82
CA HIS A 78 -10.35 6.21 7.13
C HIS A 78 -8.87 5.82 7.13
N ILE A 79 -8.39 5.17 6.04
CA ILE A 79 -7.00 4.81 5.85
C ILE A 79 -6.63 4.78 4.37
N GLY A 80 -5.41 5.22 4.05
CA GLY A 80 -4.89 5.23 2.68
C GLY A 80 -5.51 6.33 1.83
N THR A 81 -4.75 7.39 1.56
CA THR A 81 -5.16 8.41 0.60
C THR A 81 -4.87 7.92 -0.82
N PRO A 82 -5.83 8.02 -1.76
CA PRO A 82 -5.58 7.73 -3.15
C PRO A 82 -4.47 8.61 -3.74
N ARG A 83 -3.61 7.99 -4.53
CA ARG A 83 -2.53 8.61 -5.30
C ARG A 83 -2.55 8.04 -6.70
N VAL A 84 -2.39 8.94 -7.67
CA VAL A 84 -2.20 8.58 -9.06
C VAL A 84 -0.74 8.84 -9.38
N GLU A 85 -0.03 7.82 -9.82
CA GLU A 85 1.35 7.90 -10.28
C GLU A 85 1.42 7.42 -11.74
N GLU A 86 2.57 7.60 -12.39
CA GLU A 86 2.72 7.37 -13.83
C GLU A 86 2.24 5.98 -14.29
N GLU A 87 2.45 4.96 -13.45
CA GLU A 87 2.14 3.56 -13.81
C GLU A 87 0.85 3.01 -13.20
N GLY A 88 0.22 3.73 -12.25
CA GLY A 88 -0.91 3.17 -11.54
C GLY A 88 -1.57 4.05 -10.47
N LEU A 89 -2.59 3.45 -9.87
CA LEU A 89 -3.33 4.00 -8.74
C LEU A 89 -2.90 3.27 -7.46
N TYR A 90 -2.70 4.05 -6.40
CA TYR A 90 -2.20 3.55 -5.13
C TYR A 90 -3.00 4.14 -3.98
N LEU A 91 -3.08 3.42 -2.88
CA LEU A 91 -3.42 3.96 -1.57
C LEU A 91 -2.12 4.19 -0.79
N ARG A 92 -1.98 5.37 -0.20
CA ARG A 92 -0.80 5.76 0.56
C ARG A 92 -1.19 6.17 1.98
N HIS A 93 -0.52 5.60 2.96
CA HIS A 93 -0.63 6.01 4.35
C HIS A 93 0.76 6.26 4.92
N THR A 94 0.83 7.13 5.91
CA THR A 94 2.09 7.57 6.47
C THR A 94 1.97 7.63 7.98
N LEU A 95 2.99 7.13 8.67
CA LEU A 95 3.10 7.20 10.12
C LEU A 95 4.49 7.71 10.50
N PHE A 96 4.55 8.52 11.54
CA PHE A 96 5.80 8.82 12.22
C PHE A 96 6.23 7.63 13.09
N GLU A 97 7.51 7.56 13.45
CA GLU A 97 8.07 6.47 14.26
C GLU A 97 7.46 6.38 15.66
N ASP A 98 7.09 7.52 16.25
CA ASP A 98 6.43 7.59 17.57
C ASP A 98 5.00 7.03 17.55
N GLU A 99 4.30 7.17 16.42
CA GLU A 99 2.98 6.55 16.18
C GLU A 99 3.08 5.04 15.92
N LEU A 100 4.26 4.56 15.50
CA LEU A 100 4.47 3.19 15.06
C LEU A 100 4.75 2.23 16.23
N ASN A 101 3.75 1.43 16.55
CA ASN A 101 3.86 0.26 17.43
C ASN A 101 3.26 -0.98 16.73
N PRO A 102 3.46 -2.20 17.28
CA PRO A 102 2.94 -3.42 16.66
C PRO A 102 1.43 -3.35 16.38
N GLN A 103 0.62 -2.86 17.32
CA GLN A 103 -0.84 -2.82 17.14
C GLN A 103 -1.26 -1.85 16.03
N THR A 104 -0.67 -0.65 16.01
CA THR A 104 -0.88 0.35 14.94
C THR A 104 -0.47 -0.23 13.59
N LEU A 105 0.70 -0.88 13.51
CA LEU A 105 1.18 -1.52 12.30
C LEU A 105 0.18 -2.55 11.76
N LEU A 106 -0.25 -3.49 12.61
CA LEU A 106 -1.16 -4.56 12.21
C LEU A 106 -2.50 -3.99 11.72
N LYS A 107 -3.03 -2.98 12.41
CA LYS A 107 -4.25 -2.27 12.01
C LYS A 107 -4.09 -1.58 10.66
N VAL A 108 -2.97 -0.89 10.46
CA VAL A 108 -2.70 -0.14 9.22
C VAL A 108 -2.54 -1.07 8.04
N VAL A 109 -1.74 -2.12 8.18
CA VAL A 109 -1.52 -3.12 7.11
C VAL A 109 -2.81 -3.86 6.78
N GLY A 110 -3.57 -4.30 7.79
CA GLY A 110 -4.85 -4.99 7.58
C GLY A 110 -5.88 -4.09 6.90
N ASN A 111 -6.07 -2.86 7.38
CA ASN A 111 -7.05 -1.95 6.82
C ASN A 111 -6.66 -1.46 5.42
N LEU A 112 -5.37 -1.21 5.16
CA LEU A 112 -4.90 -0.88 3.82
C LEU A 112 -5.11 -2.03 2.84
N ALA A 113 -4.85 -3.27 3.25
CA ALA A 113 -5.06 -4.44 2.41
C ALA A 113 -6.53 -4.58 1.99
N ILE A 114 -7.46 -4.42 2.94
CA ILE A 114 -8.91 -4.45 2.67
C ILE A 114 -9.31 -3.28 1.77
N ALA A 115 -8.86 -2.06 2.09
CA ALA A 115 -9.18 -0.87 1.31
C ALA A 115 -8.65 -0.97 -0.13
N SER A 116 -7.43 -1.46 -0.32
CA SER A 116 -6.85 -1.64 -1.65
C SER A 116 -7.64 -2.68 -2.44
N GLN A 117 -7.96 -3.84 -1.86
CA GLN A 117 -8.74 -4.88 -2.54
C GLN A 117 -10.12 -4.40 -2.98
N ASN A 118 -10.86 -3.74 -2.08
CA ASN A 118 -12.19 -3.22 -2.38
C ASN A 118 -12.12 -2.21 -3.52
N LEU A 119 -11.13 -1.31 -3.48
CA LEU A 119 -10.96 -0.31 -4.52
C LEU A 119 -10.45 -0.93 -5.83
N THR A 120 -9.57 -1.94 -5.78
CA THR A 120 -9.08 -2.70 -6.94
C THR A 120 -10.25 -3.33 -7.69
N ALA A 121 -11.10 -4.07 -6.98
CA ALA A 121 -12.26 -4.74 -7.56
C ALA A 121 -13.20 -3.72 -8.24
N HIS A 122 -13.47 -2.61 -7.56
CA HIS A 122 -14.33 -1.57 -8.10
C HIS A 122 -13.73 -0.87 -9.33
N ILE A 123 -12.46 -0.49 -9.26
CA ILE A 123 -11.78 0.24 -10.34
C ILE A 123 -11.63 -0.64 -11.57
N ILE A 124 -11.17 -1.88 -11.42
CA ILE A 124 -10.97 -2.77 -12.56
C ILE A 124 -12.31 -3.10 -13.23
N SER A 125 -13.36 -3.34 -12.45
CA SER A 125 -14.68 -3.64 -13.01
C SER A 125 -15.30 -2.46 -13.75
N ALA A 126 -15.07 -1.22 -13.31
CA ALA A 126 -15.73 -0.03 -13.87
C ALA A 126 -14.88 0.69 -14.93
N PHE A 127 -13.55 0.66 -14.81
CA PHE A 127 -12.63 1.46 -15.62
C PHE A 127 -11.53 0.63 -16.31
N GLY A 128 -11.46 -0.68 -16.04
CA GLY A 128 -10.41 -1.55 -16.54
C GLY A 128 -9.03 -1.29 -15.90
N GLY A 129 -8.02 -1.96 -16.46
CA GLY A 129 -6.65 -1.96 -15.96
C GLY A 129 -6.21 -3.36 -15.53
N ILE A 130 -5.04 -3.43 -14.90
CA ILE A 130 -4.41 -4.67 -14.43
C ILE A 130 -4.44 -4.70 -12.91
N SER A 131 -4.82 -5.85 -12.34
CA SER A 131 -4.79 -6.03 -10.89
C SER A 131 -3.36 -6.10 -10.37
N PRO A 132 -3.09 -5.67 -9.12
CA PRO A 132 -1.73 -5.72 -8.59
C PRO A 132 -1.12 -7.11 -8.61
N ILE A 133 -1.88 -8.16 -8.24
CA ILE A 133 -1.39 -9.54 -8.28
C ILE A 133 -0.97 -9.94 -9.70
N GLU A 134 -1.79 -9.60 -10.69
CA GLU A 134 -1.52 -9.91 -12.08
C GLU A 134 -0.31 -9.14 -12.62
N TYR A 135 -0.15 -7.87 -12.23
CA TYR A 135 1.00 -7.07 -12.61
C TYR A 135 2.30 -7.69 -12.08
N PHE A 136 2.36 -8.02 -10.79
CA PHE A 136 3.57 -8.58 -10.17
C PHE A 136 3.82 -10.05 -10.51
N SER A 137 2.81 -10.81 -10.97
CA SER A 137 3.03 -12.17 -11.46
C SER A 137 3.66 -12.22 -12.85
N ARG A 138 3.43 -11.18 -13.67
CA ARG A 138 3.98 -11.06 -15.04
C ARG A 138 5.42 -10.52 -15.10
N GLN A 139 5.92 -9.93 -14.02
CA GLN A 139 7.27 -9.34 -13.94
C GLN A 139 8.34 -10.31 -13.40
N ARG A 140 7.99 -11.57 -13.15
CA ARG A 140 8.91 -12.64 -12.77
C ARG A 140 9.30 -13.48 -13.98
#